data_AF-A0A534ZYM3-F1
#
_entry.id   AF-A0A534ZYM3-F1
#
_cell.length_a   1.000
_cell.length_b   1.000
_cell.length_c   1.000
_cell.angle_alpha   90.00
_cell.angle_beta   90.00
_cell.angle_gamma   90.00
#
_symmetry.space_group_name_H-M   'P 1'
#
loop_
_entity.id
_entity.type
_entity.pdbx_description
1 polymer ?
#
loop_
_entity_poly.entity_id
_entity_poly.type
_entity_poly.pdbx_seq_one_letter_code
_entity_poly.pdbx_strand_id
1 'polypeptide(L)'
;MCERPIYYAGGDIPHEFSVEDGGLYSKVRKDLPGRRMVFELSGATRAFIERMERTTSYDPWTLHQRDMLRRRITGILSYFKYYEPERFLATGLAPYYDLLAKTPYGALGRLTTAVLDKAEPSEFLAYVQAASALLEDTGSKSERAWPPYMKALVLLRSRRDAEAVASLEEAVTIYPHRKNPAALALLQYHSEHGNREAFLEMGNRLFRGQTLDPSTAETLRQLGARLGL
;
A
#
# COMPACT_ATOMS: atom_id res chain seq x y z
N MET A 1 -12.84 -34.97 -4.56
CA MET A 1 -11.57 -34.58 -5.21
C MET A 1 -10.73 -33.88 -4.16
N CYS A 2 -9.49 -34.33 -3.93
CA CYS A 2 -8.60 -33.75 -2.92
C CYS A 2 -8.19 -32.33 -3.33
N GLU A 3 -8.76 -31.34 -2.65
CA GLU A 3 -8.46 -29.92 -2.83
C GLU A 3 -7.06 -29.60 -2.30
N ARG A 4 -6.28 -28.85 -3.10
CA ARG A 4 -4.90 -28.46 -2.76
C ARG A 4 -4.90 -27.10 -2.03
N PRO A 5 -4.01 -26.85 -1.03
CA PRO A 5 -3.99 -25.59 -0.24
C PRO A 5 -3.38 -24.38 -0.98
N ILE A 6 -3.50 -23.17 -0.41
CA ILE A 6 -3.02 -21.85 -0.94
C ILE A 6 -1.67 -21.42 -0.30
N TYR A 7 -0.78 -20.72 -1.04
CA TYR A 7 0.64 -20.52 -0.68
C TYR A 7 1.31 -19.11 -0.88
N TYR A 8 2.34 -18.72 -0.09
CA TYR A 8 3.17 -17.49 -0.07
C TYR A 8 4.56 -17.68 0.57
N ALA A 9 5.60 -16.99 0.09
CA ALA A 9 6.90 -16.87 0.74
C ALA A 9 7.12 -15.45 1.31
N GLY A 10 7.46 -15.36 2.59
CA GLY A 10 8.27 -14.29 3.16
C GLY A 10 9.63 -14.90 3.51
N GLY A 11 10.72 -14.15 3.36
CA GLY A 11 12.09 -14.64 3.59
C GLY A 11 12.24 -15.38 4.93
N ASP A 12 13.07 -16.41 4.93
CA ASP A 12 13.44 -17.32 6.03
C ASP A 12 12.75 -17.03 7.37
N ILE A 13 11.51 -17.51 7.50
CA ILE A 13 10.84 -17.61 8.81
C ILE A 13 11.25 -18.98 9.37
N PRO A 14 12.04 -19.05 10.46
CA PRO A 14 12.70 -20.28 10.90
C PRO A 14 11.81 -21.21 11.74
N HIS A 15 10.49 -21.00 11.81
CA HIS A 15 9.64 -21.76 12.72
C HIS A 15 8.42 -22.39 12.04
N GLU A 16 8.42 -23.72 12.06
CA GLU A 16 7.29 -24.61 11.84
C GLU A 16 6.42 -24.66 13.12
N PHE A 17 5.23 -24.02 13.12
CA PHE A 17 4.10 -24.13 14.09
C PHE A 17 4.31 -23.48 15.50
N SER A 18 3.32 -23.14 16.38
CA SER A 18 1.95 -23.63 16.71
C SER A 18 1.08 -22.57 17.46
N VAL A 19 -0.27 -22.52 17.32
CA VAL A 19 -1.37 -23.04 18.19
C VAL A 19 -1.48 -22.36 19.57
N GLU A 20 -2.20 -21.24 19.72
CA GLU A 20 -3.35 -21.21 20.65
C GLU A 20 -4.43 -20.15 20.32
N ASP A 21 -4.23 -19.25 19.34
CA ASP A 21 -5.00 -17.97 19.26
C ASP A 21 -5.57 -17.60 17.86
N GLY A 22 -6.18 -18.55 17.16
CA GLY A 22 -6.96 -18.27 15.94
C GLY A 22 -6.14 -18.15 14.64
N GLY A 23 -4.96 -18.76 14.60
CA GLY A 23 -3.95 -18.63 13.56
C GLY A 23 -4.45 -18.53 12.11
N LEU A 24 -4.23 -17.35 11.53
CA LEU A 24 -4.46 -17.06 10.11
C LEU A 24 -3.18 -17.33 9.35
N TYR A 25 -3.10 -18.52 8.77
CA TYR A 25 -1.92 -18.95 8.03
C TYR A 25 -2.16 -19.02 6.54
N SER A 26 -1.09 -18.72 5.81
CA SER A 26 -0.96 -18.97 4.39
C SER A 26 0.21 -19.93 4.19
N LYS A 27 0.06 -21.01 3.42
CA LYS A 27 1.14 -22.03 3.21
C LYS A 27 2.30 -21.39 2.44
N VAL A 28 3.47 -22.02 2.24
CA VAL A 28 4.58 -21.48 1.39
C VAL A 28 4.90 -22.46 0.25
N ARG A 29 5.02 -22.00 -1.01
CA ARG A 29 5.52 -22.80 -2.16
C ARG A 29 6.99 -22.50 -2.36
N LYS A 30 7.84 -23.37 -1.84
CA LYS A 30 9.30 -23.28 -1.99
C LYS A 30 9.77 -23.52 -3.44
N ASP A 31 8.91 -24.09 -4.28
CA ASP A 31 9.15 -24.38 -5.70
C ASP A 31 8.85 -23.20 -6.64
N LEU A 32 8.24 -22.12 -6.12
CA LEU A 32 8.08 -20.87 -6.87
C LEU A 32 9.10 -19.84 -6.36
N PRO A 33 9.71 -19.04 -7.25
CA PRO A 33 10.58 -17.95 -6.81
C PRO A 33 9.79 -17.07 -5.83
N GLY A 34 10.37 -16.74 -4.66
CA GLY A 34 9.70 -15.99 -3.59
C GLY A 34 9.19 -14.59 -3.96
N ARG A 35 9.36 -14.18 -5.23
CA ARG A 35 8.84 -12.95 -5.83
C ARG A 35 7.53 -13.14 -6.61
N ARG A 36 7.11 -14.38 -6.93
CA ARG A 36 5.85 -14.67 -7.63
C ARG A 36 4.77 -14.98 -6.62
N MET A 37 3.88 -14.02 -6.40
CA MET A 37 2.66 -14.22 -5.62
C MET A 37 1.70 -15.09 -6.43
N VAL A 38 1.16 -16.15 -5.82
CA VAL A 38 0.11 -16.96 -6.43
C VAL A 38 -1.17 -16.73 -5.62
N PHE A 39 -2.07 -15.94 -6.20
CA PHE A 39 -3.43 -15.77 -5.70
C PHE A 39 -4.37 -16.48 -6.65
N GLU A 40 -5.13 -17.43 -6.13
CA GLU A 40 -6.08 -18.20 -6.92
C GLU A 40 -7.49 -17.67 -6.68
N LEU A 41 -8.23 -17.42 -7.75
CA LEU A 41 -9.64 -17.05 -7.68
C LEU A 41 -10.49 -18.32 -7.51
N SER A 42 -10.34 -19.00 -6.36
CA SER A 42 -10.94 -20.31 -6.07
C SER A 42 -11.85 -20.27 -4.82
N GLY A 43 -12.60 -21.35 -4.62
CA GLY A 43 -13.44 -21.54 -3.41
C GLY A 43 -12.63 -21.47 -2.11
N ALA A 44 -11.38 -21.96 -2.13
CA ALA A 44 -10.50 -21.93 -0.97
C ALA A 44 -10.12 -20.50 -0.53
N THR A 45 -9.94 -19.58 -1.48
CA THR A 45 -9.65 -18.16 -1.17
C THR A 45 -10.83 -17.49 -0.50
N ARG A 46 -12.06 -17.77 -0.97
CA ARG A 46 -13.27 -17.27 -0.33
C ARG A 46 -13.42 -17.80 1.10
N ALA A 47 -13.29 -19.11 1.27
CA ALA A 47 -13.35 -19.75 2.59
C ALA A 47 -12.26 -19.23 3.55
N PHE A 48 -11.08 -18.88 3.03
CA PHE A 48 -10.02 -18.24 3.82
C PHE A 48 -10.43 -16.84 4.28
N ILE A 49 -10.91 -15.98 3.38
CA ILE A 49 -11.36 -14.63 3.74
C ILE A 49 -12.50 -14.69 4.75
N GLU A 50 -13.47 -15.57 4.55
CA GLU A 50 -14.57 -15.77 5.50
C GLU A 50 -14.08 -16.19 6.89
N ARG A 51 -13.15 -17.12 6.95
CA ARG A 51 -12.54 -17.56 8.22
C ARG A 51 -11.78 -16.42 8.88
N MET A 52 -10.99 -15.68 8.10
CA MET A 52 -10.23 -14.53 8.55
C MET A 52 -11.10 -13.46 9.20
N GLU A 53 -12.24 -13.14 8.58
CA GLU A 53 -13.16 -12.13 9.09
C GLU A 53 -14.04 -12.65 10.23
N ARG A 54 -14.33 -13.96 10.30
CA ARG A 54 -15.11 -14.56 11.40
C ARG A 54 -14.30 -14.86 12.66
N THR A 55 -13.00 -15.13 12.53
CA THR A 55 -12.15 -15.44 13.69
C THR A 55 -11.92 -14.20 14.54
N THR A 56 -12.39 -14.27 15.78
CA THR A 56 -12.06 -13.29 16.83
C THR A 56 -10.74 -13.69 17.49
N SER A 57 -9.82 -12.75 17.60
CA SER A 57 -8.57 -12.89 18.35
C SER A 57 -8.32 -11.58 19.10
N TYR A 58 -7.76 -11.68 20.31
CA TYR A 58 -7.33 -10.53 21.11
C TYR A 58 -5.80 -10.38 21.12
N ASP A 59 -5.07 -11.34 20.56
CA ASP A 59 -3.62 -11.30 20.44
C ASP A 59 -3.19 -10.20 19.45
N PRO A 60 -2.43 -9.19 19.89
CA PRO A 60 -2.00 -8.08 19.04
C PRO A 60 -1.21 -8.53 17.80
N TRP A 61 -0.42 -9.61 17.91
CA TRP A 61 0.34 -10.12 16.78
C TRP A 61 -0.59 -10.69 15.70
N THR A 62 -1.56 -11.51 16.09
CA THR A 62 -2.56 -12.08 15.19
C THR A 62 -3.43 -11.00 14.55
N LEU A 63 -3.83 -9.98 15.31
CA LEU A 63 -4.56 -8.83 14.79
C LEU A 63 -3.74 -8.07 13.73
N HIS A 64 -2.46 -7.81 14.01
CA HIS A 64 -1.56 -7.16 13.06
C HIS A 64 -1.38 -7.99 11.78
N GLN A 65 -1.19 -9.31 11.89
CA GLN A 65 -1.06 -10.19 10.72
C GLN A 65 -2.35 -10.22 9.89
N ARG A 66 -3.51 -10.26 10.54
CA ARG A 66 -4.82 -10.17 9.86
C ARG A 66 -4.94 -8.89 9.04
N ASP A 67 -4.55 -7.77 9.63
CA ASP A 67 -4.57 -6.47 8.98
C ASP A 67 -3.62 -6.40 7.77
N MET A 68 -2.40 -6.92 7.91
CA MET A 68 -1.47 -7.06 6.78
C MET A 68 -2.05 -7.94 5.65
N LEU A 69 -2.75 -9.02 6.00
CA LEU A 69 -3.44 -9.89 5.04
C LEU A 69 -4.59 -9.17 4.34
N ARG A 70 -5.44 -8.42 5.07
CA ARG A 70 -6.52 -7.60 4.50
C ARG A 70 -6.01 -6.63 3.44
N ARG A 71 -4.93 -5.90 3.76
CA ARG A 71 -4.28 -4.97 2.82
C ARG A 71 -3.81 -5.68 1.57
N ARG A 72 -3.11 -6.80 1.74
CA ARG A 72 -2.55 -7.57 0.63
C ARG A 72 -3.63 -8.17 -0.26
N ILE A 73 -4.63 -8.83 0.32
CA ILE A 73 -5.74 -9.47 -0.41
C ILE A 73 -6.50 -8.40 -1.19
N THR A 74 -6.81 -7.26 -0.57
CA THR A 74 -7.51 -6.17 -1.27
C THR A 74 -6.68 -5.60 -2.41
N GLY A 75 -5.35 -5.51 -2.28
CA GLY A 75 -4.46 -5.11 -3.38
C GLY A 75 -4.50 -6.09 -4.56
N ILE A 76 -4.54 -7.39 -4.29
CA ILE A 76 -4.64 -8.41 -5.33
C ILE A 76 -6.03 -8.40 -5.98
N LEU A 77 -7.09 -8.34 -5.18
CA LEU A 77 -8.46 -8.22 -5.69
C LEU A 77 -8.63 -6.95 -6.55
N SER A 78 -7.97 -5.85 -6.17
CA SER A 78 -7.90 -4.64 -6.99
C SER A 78 -7.30 -4.91 -8.36
N TYR A 79 -6.18 -5.63 -8.44
CA TYR A 79 -5.57 -6.00 -9.72
C TYR A 79 -6.58 -6.74 -10.61
N PHE A 80 -7.25 -7.77 -10.08
CA PHE A 80 -8.24 -8.51 -10.85
C PHE A 80 -9.45 -7.66 -11.25
N LYS A 81 -9.95 -6.78 -10.35
CA LYS A 81 -11.05 -5.86 -10.65
C LYS A 81 -10.75 -5.01 -11.90
N TYR A 82 -9.53 -4.48 -12.04
CA TYR A 82 -9.20 -3.56 -13.12
C TYR A 82 -8.55 -4.20 -14.35
N TYR A 83 -7.84 -5.32 -14.21
CA TYR A 83 -7.11 -5.96 -15.30
C TYR A 83 -7.78 -7.25 -15.83
N GLU A 84 -8.61 -7.91 -15.02
CA GLU A 84 -9.35 -9.13 -15.40
C GLU A 84 -10.82 -9.07 -14.92
N PRO A 85 -11.59 -8.03 -15.29
CA PRO A 85 -12.90 -7.74 -14.68
C PRO A 85 -13.93 -8.87 -14.85
N GLU A 86 -13.97 -9.52 -16.01
CA GLU A 86 -14.89 -10.65 -16.25
C GLU A 86 -14.61 -11.82 -15.30
N ARG A 87 -13.33 -12.17 -15.12
CA ARG A 87 -12.90 -13.24 -14.22
C ARG A 87 -13.14 -12.87 -12.76
N PHE A 88 -12.93 -11.60 -12.40
CA PHE A 88 -13.21 -11.10 -11.07
C PHE A 88 -14.70 -11.22 -10.71
N LEU A 89 -15.59 -10.88 -11.66
CA LEU A 89 -17.04 -11.00 -11.48
C LEU A 89 -17.49 -12.47 -11.43
N ALA A 90 -17.03 -13.29 -12.38
CA ALA A 90 -17.43 -14.70 -12.48
C ALA A 90 -17.01 -15.56 -11.28
N THR A 91 -15.94 -15.17 -10.57
CA THR A 91 -15.40 -15.93 -9.43
C THR A 91 -16.09 -15.60 -8.10
N GLY A 92 -17.01 -14.63 -8.08
CA GLY A 92 -17.77 -14.24 -6.89
C GLY A 92 -16.91 -13.63 -5.78
N LEU A 93 -15.77 -13.02 -6.14
CA LEU A 93 -14.86 -12.37 -5.18
C LEU A 93 -15.16 -10.87 -4.97
N ALA A 94 -16.01 -10.27 -5.81
CA ALA A 94 -16.42 -8.88 -5.69
C ALA A 94 -16.99 -8.50 -4.31
N PRO A 95 -17.87 -9.30 -3.67
CA PRO A 95 -18.38 -8.95 -2.34
C PRO A 95 -17.29 -8.86 -1.26
N TYR A 96 -16.23 -9.68 -1.36
CA TYR A 96 -15.12 -9.64 -0.41
C TYR A 96 -14.22 -8.44 -0.62
N TYR A 97 -14.08 -7.96 -1.87
CA TYR A 97 -13.38 -6.71 -2.14
C TYR A 97 -14.06 -5.52 -1.45
N ASP A 98 -15.39 -5.49 -1.42
CA ASP A 98 -16.17 -4.46 -0.72
C ASP A 98 -16.21 -4.64 0.79
N LEU A 99 -16.27 -5.89 1.27
CA LEU A 99 -16.20 -6.19 2.69
C LEU A 99 -14.87 -5.73 3.30
N LEU A 100 -13.75 -6.14 2.71
CA LEU A 100 -12.42 -5.87 3.25
C LEU A 100 -12.13 -4.36 3.29
N ALA A 101 -12.61 -3.61 2.31
CA ALA A 101 -12.40 -2.17 2.22
C ALA A 101 -13.08 -1.33 3.30
N LYS A 102 -13.97 -1.93 4.10
CA LYS A 102 -14.54 -1.29 5.29
C LYS A 102 -13.59 -1.32 6.50
N THR A 103 -12.45 -1.99 6.37
CA THR A 103 -11.40 -2.03 7.39
C THR A 103 -10.26 -1.08 7.01
N PRO A 104 -9.52 -0.51 7.98
CA PRO A 104 -8.44 0.44 7.67
C PRO A 104 -7.39 -0.14 6.70
N TYR A 105 -6.97 -1.39 6.93
CA TYR A 105 -5.97 -2.03 6.09
C TYR A 105 -6.51 -2.49 4.73
N GLY A 106 -7.76 -2.94 4.65
CA GLY A 106 -8.38 -3.22 3.35
C GLY A 106 -8.54 -1.94 2.52
N ALA A 107 -8.91 -0.82 3.13
CA ALA A 107 -8.95 0.47 2.46
C ALA A 107 -7.57 0.91 1.94
N LEU A 108 -6.51 0.76 2.74
CA LEU A 108 -5.12 0.93 2.27
C LEU A 108 -4.77 -0.01 1.11
N GLY A 109 -5.32 -1.22 1.10
CA GLY A 109 -5.16 -2.19 0.02
C GLY A 109 -5.86 -1.80 -1.28
N ARG A 110 -6.80 -0.84 -1.27
CA ARG A 110 -7.35 -0.24 -2.50
C ARG A 110 -6.46 0.86 -3.06
N LEU A 111 -5.65 1.49 -2.21
CA LEU A 111 -4.76 2.58 -2.59
C LEU A 111 -3.42 2.04 -3.15
N THR A 112 -3.50 1.26 -4.24
CA THR A 112 -2.32 0.74 -4.95
C THR A 112 -2.07 1.48 -6.25
N THR A 113 -0.86 1.39 -6.79
CA THR A 113 -0.51 1.95 -8.10
C THR A 113 -1.35 1.33 -9.22
N ALA A 114 -1.67 0.04 -9.14
CA ALA A 114 -2.52 -0.63 -10.12
C ALA A 114 -3.92 -0.01 -10.23
N VAL A 115 -4.50 0.40 -9.09
CA VAL A 115 -5.80 1.12 -9.06
C VAL A 115 -5.62 2.54 -9.57
N LEU A 116 -4.58 3.23 -9.12
CA LEU A 116 -4.24 4.58 -9.59
C LEU A 116 -4.09 4.63 -11.13
N ASP A 117 -3.59 3.56 -11.75
CA ASP A 117 -3.37 3.43 -13.19
C ASP A 117 -4.63 3.17 -14.02
N LYS A 118 -5.69 2.65 -13.41
CA LYS A 118 -6.87 2.14 -14.15
C LYS A 118 -8.20 2.71 -13.70
N ALA A 119 -8.33 3.14 -12.45
CA ALA A 119 -9.55 3.70 -11.93
C ALA A 119 -9.78 5.11 -12.49
N GLU A 120 -11.05 5.48 -12.63
CA GLU A 120 -11.42 6.87 -12.87
C GLU A 120 -10.91 7.75 -11.71
N PRO A 121 -10.38 8.96 -11.98
CA PRO A 121 -9.82 9.81 -10.92
C PRO A 121 -10.81 10.08 -9.78
N SER A 122 -12.09 10.24 -10.07
CA SER A 122 -13.14 10.45 -9.07
C SER A 122 -13.38 9.23 -8.17
N GLU A 123 -13.37 8.02 -8.74
CA GLU A 123 -13.44 6.77 -7.98
C GLU A 123 -12.22 6.63 -7.06
N PHE A 124 -11.03 6.91 -7.58
CA PHE A 124 -9.80 6.83 -6.79
C PHE A 124 -9.81 7.81 -5.60
N LEU A 125 -10.25 9.05 -5.84
CA LEU A 125 -10.38 10.06 -4.78
C LEU A 125 -11.42 9.66 -3.73
N ALA A 126 -12.50 8.98 -4.11
CA ALA A 126 -13.44 8.43 -3.14
C ALA A 126 -12.80 7.34 -2.24
N TYR A 127 -11.95 6.48 -2.81
CA TYR A 127 -11.18 5.51 -2.00
C TYR A 127 -10.19 6.18 -1.06
N VAL A 128 -9.52 7.26 -1.51
CA VAL A 128 -8.64 8.06 -0.66
C VAL A 128 -9.42 8.59 0.54
N GLN A 129 -10.58 9.22 0.31
CA GLN A 129 -11.41 9.79 1.37
C GLN A 129 -11.87 8.71 2.36
N ALA A 130 -12.34 7.57 1.86
CA ALA A 130 -12.77 6.45 2.70
C ALA A 130 -11.62 5.89 3.55
N ALA A 131 -10.42 5.75 2.97
CA ALA A 131 -9.24 5.28 3.69
C ALA A 131 -8.79 6.29 4.77
N SER A 132 -8.78 7.59 4.46
CA SER A 132 -8.45 8.63 5.45
C SER A 132 -9.38 8.58 6.66
N ALA A 133 -10.70 8.50 6.44
CA ALA A 133 -11.68 8.44 7.51
C ALA A 133 -11.51 7.20 8.41
N LEU A 134 -11.18 6.04 7.82
CA LEU A 134 -10.95 4.82 8.60
C LEU A 134 -9.64 4.85 9.39
N LEU A 135 -8.65 5.65 8.97
CA LEU A 135 -7.32 5.69 9.56
C LEU A 135 -7.12 6.82 10.56
N GLU A 136 -8.04 7.81 10.62
CA GLU A 136 -7.89 9.04 11.40
C GLU A 136 -7.44 8.77 12.85
N ASP A 137 -8.13 7.84 13.52
CA ASP A 137 -7.87 7.49 14.92
C ASP A 137 -7.13 6.17 15.14
N THR A 138 -7.08 5.29 14.11
CA THR A 138 -6.54 3.93 14.27
C THR A 138 -5.20 3.72 13.56
N GLY A 139 -4.85 4.59 12.62
CA GLY A 139 -3.67 4.45 11.78
C GLY A 139 -2.40 5.00 12.42
N SER A 140 -1.29 4.27 12.23
CA SER A 140 0.05 4.82 12.49
C SER A 140 0.31 6.07 11.63
N LYS A 141 1.30 6.89 12.01
CA LYS A 141 1.68 8.07 11.23
C LYS A 141 1.97 7.74 9.76
N SER A 142 2.69 6.64 9.50
CA SER A 142 2.99 6.20 8.14
C SER A 142 1.76 5.77 7.35
N GLU A 143 0.76 5.19 8.00
CA GLU A 143 -0.48 4.77 7.35
C GLU A 143 -1.39 5.96 7.07
N ARG A 144 -1.52 6.89 8.02
CA ARG A 144 -2.29 8.12 7.83
C ARG A 144 -1.70 9.03 6.76
N ALA A 145 -0.37 8.97 6.54
CA ALA A 145 0.28 9.70 5.45
C ALA A 145 0.07 9.06 4.06
N TRP A 146 -0.40 7.81 3.97
CA TRP A 146 -0.55 7.10 2.71
C TRP A 146 -1.69 7.64 1.82
N PRO A 147 -2.92 7.87 2.33
CA PRO A 147 -3.99 8.49 1.54
C PRO A 147 -3.62 9.85 0.91
N PRO A 148 -3.10 10.86 1.64
CA PRO A 148 -2.74 12.14 1.03
C PRO A 148 -1.59 12.01 0.01
N TYR A 149 -0.65 11.09 0.21
CA TYR A 149 0.34 10.76 -0.83
C TYR A 149 -0.32 10.23 -2.11
N MET A 150 -1.22 9.25 -2.00
CA MET A 150 -1.90 8.68 -3.17
C MET A 150 -2.86 9.68 -3.84
N LYS A 151 -3.48 10.57 -3.05
CA LYS A 151 -4.25 11.73 -3.53
C LYS A 151 -3.40 12.63 -4.40
N ALA A 152 -2.19 12.96 -3.96
CA ALA A 152 -1.30 13.80 -4.74
C ALA A 152 -0.95 13.16 -6.10
N LEU A 153 -0.69 11.85 -6.14
CA LEU A 153 -0.36 11.18 -7.39
C LEU A 153 -1.49 11.25 -8.43
N VAL A 154 -2.76 11.09 -8.01
CA VAL A 154 -3.90 11.22 -8.94
C VAL A 154 -4.11 12.67 -9.38
N LEU A 155 -3.83 13.64 -8.50
CA LEU A 155 -3.92 15.07 -8.82
C LEU A 155 -2.83 15.50 -9.81
N LEU A 156 -1.59 15.03 -9.67
CA LEU A 156 -0.50 15.28 -10.63
C LEU A 156 -0.87 14.74 -12.02
N ARG A 157 -1.44 13.53 -12.11
CA ARG A 157 -1.93 12.97 -13.39
C ARG A 157 -3.02 13.83 -14.02
N SER A 158 -3.80 14.49 -13.18
CA SER A 158 -4.89 15.40 -13.59
C SER A 158 -4.41 16.85 -13.81
N ARG A 159 -3.09 17.11 -13.75
CA ARG A 159 -2.48 18.45 -13.88
C ARG A 159 -3.01 19.46 -12.85
N ARG A 160 -3.35 18.99 -11.65
CA ARG A 160 -3.80 19.80 -10.50
C ARG A 160 -2.66 20.02 -9.53
N ASP A 161 -1.58 20.62 -10.02
CA ASP A 161 -0.27 20.62 -9.36
C ASP A 161 -0.29 21.28 -7.99
N ALA A 162 -0.96 22.43 -7.83
CA ALA A 162 -1.07 23.12 -6.55
C ALA A 162 -1.74 22.25 -5.47
N GLU A 163 -2.81 21.55 -5.83
CA GLU A 163 -3.53 20.66 -4.91
C GLU A 163 -2.75 19.37 -4.63
N ALA A 164 -1.98 18.90 -5.61
CA ALA A 164 -1.10 17.77 -5.43
C ALA A 164 0.03 18.09 -4.46
N VAL A 165 0.69 19.24 -4.62
CA VAL A 165 1.76 19.71 -3.71
C VAL A 165 1.21 19.83 -2.30
N ALA A 166 0.07 20.49 -2.11
CA ALA A 166 -0.57 20.60 -0.80
C ALA A 166 -0.85 19.22 -0.16
N SER A 167 -1.28 18.25 -0.97
CA SER A 167 -1.52 16.88 -0.49
C SER A 167 -0.22 16.14 -0.15
N LEU A 168 0.88 16.38 -0.86
CA LEU A 168 2.20 15.83 -0.50
C LEU A 168 2.73 16.46 0.80
N GLU A 169 2.57 17.78 0.96
CA GLU A 169 2.96 18.51 2.17
C GLU A 169 2.17 18.02 3.39
N GLU A 170 0.87 17.76 3.23
CA GLU A 170 0.03 17.11 4.25
C GLU A 170 0.60 15.74 4.64
N ALA A 171 0.92 14.89 3.65
CA ALA A 171 1.51 13.57 3.91
C ALA A 171 2.83 13.68 4.68
N VAL A 172 3.72 14.61 4.30
CA VAL A 172 4.99 14.86 5.00
C VAL A 172 4.76 15.43 6.40
N THR A 173 3.76 16.27 6.60
CA THR A 173 3.41 16.82 7.92
C THR A 173 2.95 15.72 8.87
N ILE A 174 2.12 14.78 8.39
CA ILE A 174 1.67 13.63 9.19
C ILE A 174 2.84 12.70 9.53
N TYR A 175 3.72 12.44 8.56
CA TYR A 175 4.89 11.57 8.73
C TYR A 175 6.18 12.23 8.22
N PRO A 176 6.82 13.11 9.03
CA PRO A 176 7.99 13.89 8.62
C PRO A 176 9.26 13.04 8.71
N HIS A 177 9.38 12.08 7.80
CA HIS A 177 10.43 11.07 7.84
C HIS A 177 10.90 10.70 6.44
N ARG A 178 12.19 10.40 6.26
CA ARG A 178 12.80 10.04 4.96
C ARG A 178 12.14 8.85 4.24
N LYS A 179 11.50 7.96 4.99
CA LYS A 179 10.77 6.80 4.45
C LYS A 179 9.38 7.15 3.93
N ASN A 180 8.92 8.39 4.12
CA ASN A 180 7.68 8.86 3.53
C ASN A 180 7.89 9.05 2.02
N PRO A 181 7.17 8.33 1.15
CA PRO A 181 7.33 8.47 -0.29
C PRO A 181 6.96 9.86 -0.81
N ALA A 182 6.11 10.61 -0.09
CA ALA A 182 5.80 12.00 -0.43
C ALA A 182 7.04 12.92 -0.35
N ALA A 183 8.06 12.54 0.44
CA ALA A 183 9.27 13.33 0.57
C ALA A 183 10.07 13.39 -0.74
N LEU A 184 10.28 12.25 -1.38
CA LEU A 184 10.95 12.20 -2.68
C LEU A 184 10.09 12.81 -3.79
N ALA A 185 8.77 12.64 -3.74
CA ALA A 185 7.86 13.24 -4.72
C ALA A 185 7.90 14.78 -4.69
N LEU A 186 7.93 15.40 -3.50
CA LEU A 186 8.08 16.86 -3.38
C LEU A 186 9.45 17.34 -3.84
N LEU A 187 10.53 16.63 -3.48
CA LEU A 187 11.87 16.96 -3.97
C LEU A 187 11.95 16.86 -5.50
N GLN A 188 11.31 15.85 -6.09
CA GLN A 188 11.21 15.75 -7.54
C GLN A 188 10.44 16.94 -8.14
N TYR A 189 9.28 17.27 -7.58
CA TYR A 189 8.49 18.43 -8.02
C TYR A 189 9.30 19.73 -7.97
N HIS A 190 9.97 20.01 -6.84
CA HIS A 190 10.79 21.22 -6.69
C HIS A 190 11.99 21.24 -7.65
N SER A 191 12.62 20.09 -7.88
CA SER A 191 13.70 19.95 -8.87
C SER A 191 13.22 20.27 -10.29
N GLU A 192 12.07 19.74 -10.69
CA GLU A 192 11.49 19.94 -12.03
C GLU A 192 11.02 21.39 -12.26
N HIS A 193 10.66 22.11 -11.20
CA HIS A 193 10.20 23.51 -11.26
C HIS A 193 11.30 24.53 -10.91
N GLY A 194 12.55 24.10 -10.75
CA GLY A 194 13.67 24.99 -10.44
C GLY A 194 13.62 25.63 -9.04
N ASN A 195 12.79 25.11 -8.12
CA ASN A 195 12.65 25.65 -6.77
C ASN A 195 13.78 25.14 -5.85
N ARG A 196 14.97 25.69 -6.06
CA ARG A 196 16.21 25.29 -5.36
C ARG A 196 16.12 25.47 -3.85
N GLU A 197 15.48 26.53 -3.37
CA GLU A 197 15.37 26.82 -1.94
C GLU A 197 14.55 25.76 -1.22
N ALA A 198 13.32 25.50 -1.71
CA ALA A 198 12.46 24.47 -1.13
C ALA A 198 13.09 23.06 -1.21
N PHE A 199 13.78 22.76 -2.32
CA PHE A 199 14.51 21.50 -2.47
C PHE A 199 15.57 21.32 -1.37
N LEU A 200 16.40 22.34 -1.15
CA LEU A 200 17.47 22.29 -0.14
C LEU A 200 16.92 22.27 1.27
N GLU A 201 15.93 23.10 1.58
CA GLU A 201 15.31 23.14 2.91
C GLU A 201 14.75 21.76 3.29
N MET A 202 13.92 21.19 2.40
CA MET A 202 13.29 19.90 2.63
C MET A 202 14.29 18.75 2.65
N GLY A 203 15.24 18.74 1.70
CA GLY A 203 16.29 17.74 1.61
C GLY A 203 17.14 17.72 2.88
N ASN A 204 17.52 18.90 3.38
CA ASN A 204 18.28 19.02 4.62
C ASN A 204 17.48 18.57 5.84
N ARG A 205 16.21 18.95 5.93
CA ARG A 205 15.35 18.60 7.06
C ARG A 205 15.12 17.09 7.18
N LEU A 206 14.95 16.38 6.06
CA LEU A 206 14.52 14.98 6.07
C LEU A 206 15.66 13.97 5.84
N PHE A 207 16.71 14.33 5.10
CA PHE A 207 17.73 13.38 4.63
C PHE A 207 19.13 13.67 5.16
N ARG A 208 19.44 14.87 5.67
CA ARG A 208 20.78 15.21 6.16
C ARG A 208 21.18 14.32 7.35
N GLY A 209 22.39 13.79 7.29
CA GLY A 209 22.96 12.92 8.33
C GLY A 209 22.30 11.55 8.43
N GLN A 210 21.43 11.18 7.49
CA GLN A 210 20.78 9.88 7.47
C GLN A 210 21.56 8.88 6.62
N THR A 211 21.61 7.62 7.05
CA THR A 211 22.05 6.52 6.17
C THR A 211 20.97 6.28 5.13
N LEU A 212 21.32 6.51 3.86
CA LEU A 212 20.45 6.32 2.71
C LEU A 212 20.82 5.03 2.00
N ASP A 213 19.81 4.32 1.49
CA ASP A 213 20.06 3.24 0.55
C ASP A 213 20.60 3.82 -0.78
N PRO A 214 21.34 3.02 -1.57
CA PRO A 214 21.98 3.51 -2.80
C PRO A 214 20.98 4.12 -3.81
N SER A 215 19.75 3.58 -3.89
CA SER A 215 18.75 4.06 -4.83
C SER A 215 18.23 5.44 -4.46
N THR A 216 17.95 5.65 -3.18
CA THR A 216 17.53 6.97 -2.66
C THR A 216 18.65 7.99 -2.83
N ALA A 217 19.89 7.63 -2.50
CA ALA A 217 21.04 8.53 -2.65
C ALA A 217 21.29 8.93 -4.11
N GLU A 218 21.17 7.98 -5.04
CA GLU A 218 21.26 8.23 -6.48
C GLU A 218 20.17 9.20 -6.95
N THR A 219 18.92 8.94 -6.54
CA THR A 219 17.77 9.78 -6.91
C THR A 219 17.98 11.22 -6.45
N LEU A 220 18.37 11.43 -5.19
CA LEU A 220 18.63 12.78 -4.67
C LEU A 220 19.75 13.49 -5.42
N ARG A 221 20.82 12.78 -5.81
CA ARG A 221 21.91 13.35 -6.60
C ARG A 221 21.44 13.80 -7.98
N GLN A 222 20.65 12.98 -8.66
CA GLN A 222 20.10 13.31 -9.97
C GLN A 222 19.16 14.52 -9.91
N LEU A 223 18.30 14.58 -8.89
CA LEU A 223 17.40 15.71 -8.67
C LEU A 223 18.16 16.99 -8.32
N GLY A 224 19.23 16.89 -7.52
CA GLY A 224 20.10 18.02 -7.18
C GLY A 224 20.89 18.54 -8.38
N ALA A 225 21.43 17.64 -9.21
CA ALA A 225 22.18 18.01 -10.41
C ALA A 225 21.37 18.85 -11.40
N ARG A 226 20.05 18.60 -11.51
CA ARG A 226 19.13 19.43 -12.33
C ARG A 226 19.04 20.87 -11.85
N LEU A 227 19.33 21.12 -10.57
CA LEU A 227 19.33 22.43 -9.94
C LEU A 227 20.73 23.07 -9.86
N GLY A 228 21.76 22.41 -10.41
CA GLY A 228 23.15 22.85 -10.33
C GLY A 228 23.78 22.72 -8.93
N LEU A 229 23.38 21.69 -8.17
CA LEU A 229 23.90 21.35 -6.84
C LEU A 229 24.97 20.26 -6.87
#